data_AF-A0A2X3D0J7-F1
#
_entry.id   AF-A0A2X3D0J7-F1
#
_cell.length_a   1.000
_cell.length_b   1.000
_cell.length_c   1.000
_cell.angle_alpha   90.00
_cell.angle_beta   90.00
_cell.angle_gamma   90.00
#
_symmetry.space_group_name_H-M   'P 1'
#
loop_
_entity.id
_entity.type
_entity.pdbx_description
1 polymer ?
#
loop_
_entity_poly.entity_id
_entity_poly.type
_entity_poly.pdbx_seq_one_letter_code
_entity_poly.pdbx_strand_id
1 'polypeptide(L)'
;MPQFITWEHPLIRNGLDLILSGDTGSSTISLLKNKALPVGTLLLELIYVVEAQAPKQLQLNRFLPATPVRMLLDKNGNNLAAQVEFESFNRQLSAVNRHTGSKLVQCGAAGRSRDSAAG
;
A
#
# COMPACT_ATOMS: atom_id res chain seq x y z
N MET A 1 -33.11 -11.98 19.76
CA MET A 1 -31.84 -11.77 20.46
C MET A 1 -30.98 -10.88 19.59
N PRO A 2 -30.47 -9.72 20.07
CA PRO A 2 -29.54 -8.94 19.27
C PRO A 2 -28.25 -9.73 19.09
N GLN A 3 -27.83 -9.98 17.85
CA GLN A 3 -26.47 -10.46 17.59
C GLN A 3 -25.48 -9.35 17.94
N PHE A 4 -24.63 -9.60 18.94
CA PHE A 4 -23.55 -8.70 19.29
C PHE A 4 -22.48 -8.78 18.20
N ILE A 5 -22.17 -7.64 17.58
CA ILE A 5 -21.15 -7.57 16.54
C ILE A 5 -19.76 -7.55 17.19
N THR A 6 -18.99 -8.60 16.98
CA THR A 6 -17.59 -8.73 17.38
C THR A 6 -16.71 -8.97 16.16
N TRP A 7 -15.39 -8.88 16.31
CA TRP A 7 -14.43 -9.21 15.23
C TRP A 7 -14.55 -10.65 14.71
N GLU A 8 -15.08 -11.55 15.55
CA GLU A 8 -15.34 -12.96 15.20
C GLU A 8 -16.70 -13.16 14.51
N HIS A 9 -17.50 -12.11 14.38
CA HIS A 9 -18.83 -12.23 13.79
C HIS A 9 -18.72 -12.56 12.29
N PRO A 10 -19.52 -13.52 11.75
CA PRO A 10 -19.44 -13.93 10.34
C PRO A 10 -19.56 -12.77 9.35
N LEU A 11 -20.37 -11.75 9.67
CA LEU A 11 -20.48 -10.53 8.85
C LEU A 11 -19.14 -9.78 8.70
N ILE A 12 -18.37 -9.64 9.79
CA ILE A 12 -17.08 -8.97 9.76
C ILE A 12 -16.05 -9.83 9.03
N ARG A 13 -16.04 -11.14 9.31
CA ARG A 13 -15.10 -12.07 8.67
C ARG A 13 -15.32 -12.15 7.16
N ASN A 14 -16.57 -12.29 6.72
CA ASN A 14 -16.92 -12.35 5.30
C ASN A 14 -16.67 -11.02 4.59
N GLY A 15 -16.93 -9.89 5.26
CA GLY A 15 -16.63 -8.57 4.71
C GLY A 15 -15.12 -8.33 4.52
N LEU A 16 -14.31 -8.74 5.49
CA LEU A 16 -12.85 -8.69 5.37
C LEU A 16 -12.35 -9.60 4.26
N ASP A 17 -12.86 -10.83 4.18
CA ASP A 17 -12.48 -11.79 3.13
C ASP A 17 -12.80 -11.25 1.73
N LEU A 18 -13.96 -10.60 1.56
CA LEU A 18 -14.34 -9.97 0.29
C LEU A 18 -13.37 -8.86 -0.14
N ILE A 19 -12.91 -8.03 0.79
CA ILE A 19 -11.97 -6.94 0.48
C ILE A 19 -10.56 -7.50 0.22
N LEU A 20 -10.11 -8.43 1.06
CA LEU A 20 -8.76 -9.00 0.99
C LEU A 20 -8.57 -9.96 -0.18
N SER A 21 -9.64 -10.59 -0.68
CA SER A 21 -9.60 -11.44 -1.88
C SER A 21 -9.72 -10.65 -3.19
N GLY A 22 -10.19 -9.40 -3.12
CA GLY A 22 -10.32 -8.50 -4.27
C GLY A 22 -9.02 -7.76 -4.59
N ASP A 23 -8.98 -7.17 -5.79
CA ASP A 23 -7.91 -6.27 -6.22
C ASP A 23 -8.21 -4.78 -5.92
N THR A 24 -9.41 -4.51 -5.40
CA THR A 24 -9.88 -3.14 -5.14
C THR A 24 -9.04 -2.49 -4.05
N GLY A 25 -8.42 -1.35 -4.37
CA GLY A 25 -7.49 -0.65 -3.47
C GLY A 25 -6.03 -1.07 -3.61
N SER A 26 -5.69 -2.02 -4.49
CA SER A 26 -4.31 -2.50 -4.68
C SER A 26 -3.38 -1.50 -5.36
N SER A 27 -3.91 -0.52 -6.08
CA SER A 27 -3.11 0.48 -6.79
C SER A 27 -3.85 1.81 -6.85
N THR A 28 -3.17 2.88 -6.42
CA THR A 28 -3.71 4.24 -6.42
C THR A 28 -2.62 5.25 -6.73
N ILE A 29 -3.01 6.43 -7.19
CA ILE A 29 -2.11 7.57 -7.39
C ILE A 29 -2.70 8.80 -6.69
N SER A 30 -1.85 9.47 -5.92
CA SER A 30 -2.22 10.65 -5.15
C SER A 30 -1.16 11.73 -5.27
N LEU A 31 -1.57 12.99 -5.06
CA LEU A 31 -0.66 14.13 -4.99
C LEU A 31 -0.37 14.48 -3.54
N LEU A 32 0.91 14.66 -3.23
CA LEU A 32 1.37 15.21 -1.96
C LEU A 32 1.68 16.71 -2.14
N LYS A 33 0.97 17.57 -1.41
CA LYS A 33 1.23 19.01 -1.40
C LYS A 33 2.14 19.36 -0.24
N ASN A 34 3.44 19.41 -0.49
CA ASN A 34 4.43 19.78 0.52
C ASN A 34 5.45 20.78 -0.04
N LYS A 35 5.54 21.97 0.57
CA LYS A 35 6.48 23.04 0.14
C LYS A 35 7.94 22.74 0.50
N ALA A 36 8.19 21.83 1.44
CA ALA A 36 9.54 21.45 1.85
C ALA A 36 10.18 20.44 0.89
N LEU A 37 9.40 19.79 0.02
CA LEU A 37 9.92 18.82 -0.94
C LEU A 37 10.17 19.46 -2.30
N PRO A 38 11.26 19.08 -3.00
CA PRO A 38 11.49 19.50 -4.37
C PRO A 38 10.33 19.10 -5.29
N VAL A 39 10.06 19.95 -6.28
CA VAL A 39 9.07 19.65 -7.33
C VAL A 39 9.50 18.40 -8.09
N GLY A 40 8.54 17.52 -8.41
CA GLY A 40 8.80 16.27 -9.11
C GLY A 40 9.32 15.15 -8.22
N THR A 41 9.26 15.29 -6.89
CA THR A 41 9.54 14.19 -5.96
C THR A 41 8.55 13.05 -6.22
N LEU A 42 9.09 11.85 -6.46
CA LEU A 42 8.31 10.62 -6.60
C LEU A 42 8.53 9.75 -5.36
N LEU A 43 7.42 9.32 -4.77
CA LEU A 43 7.40 8.35 -3.69
C LEU A 43 6.59 7.14 -4.15
N LEU A 44 7.06 5.94 -3.81
CA LEU A 44 6.38 4.70 -4.10
C LEU A 44 6.05 3.99 -2.79
N GLU A 45 4.76 3.88 -2.49
CA GLU A 45 4.26 3.16 -1.33
C GLU A 45 3.85 1.74 -1.73
N LEU A 46 4.36 0.75 -1.00
CA LEU A 46 4.15 -0.67 -1.25
C LEU A 46 3.72 -1.33 0.05
N ILE A 47 2.68 -2.16 0.00
CA ILE A 47 2.21 -2.95 1.13
C ILE A 47 2.32 -4.41 0.71
N TYR A 48 3.35 -5.09 1.23
CA TYR A 48 3.54 -6.52 1.03
C TYR A 48 2.83 -7.28 2.13
N VAL A 49 2.35 -8.48 1.82
CA VAL A 49 1.84 -9.40 2.85
C VAL A 49 2.77 -10.60 2.88
N VAL A 50 3.31 -10.89 4.06
CA VAL A 50 4.09 -12.10 4.27
C VAL A 50 3.13 -13.25 4.54
N GLU A 51 3.08 -14.21 3.62
CA GLU A 51 2.26 -15.41 3.74
C GLU A 51 3.13 -16.66 3.71
N ALA A 52 2.81 -17.61 4.59
CA ALA A 52 3.39 -18.95 4.57
C ALA A 52 2.34 -19.94 4.08
N GLN A 53 2.66 -20.66 3.00
CA GLN A 53 1.82 -21.73 2.49
C GLN A 53 2.04 -22.99 3.35
N ALA A 54 1.16 -23.21 4.33
CA ALA A 54 1.27 -24.31 5.27
C ALA A 54 -0.08 -24.99 5.54
N PRO A 55 -0.12 -26.34 5.73
CA PRO A 55 -1.32 -27.04 6.15
C PRO A 55 -1.90 -26.45 7.43
N LYS A 56 -3.23 -26.28 7.49
CA LYS A 56 -3.93 -25.65 8.63
C LYS A 56 -3.62 -26.33 9.96
N GLN A 57 -3.26 -27.62 9.97
CA GLN A 57 -2.88 -28.33 11.20
C GLN A 57 -1.65 -27.75 11.90
N LEU A 58 -0.72 -27.11 11.16
CA LEU A 58 0.50 -26.54 11.73
C LEU A 58 0.27 -25.24 12.51
N GLN A 59 -0.96 -24.69 12.49
CA GLN A 59 -1.35 -23.47 13.20
C GLN A 59 -0.40 -22.28 12.98
N LEU A 60 0.24 -22.21 11.80
CA LEU A 60 1.31 -21.24 11.51
C LEU A 60 0.84 -19.79 11.60
N ASN A 61 -0.44 -19.53 11.37
CA ASN A 61 -1.08 -18.22 11.54
C ASN A 61 -0.92 -17.66 12.97
N ARG A 62 -0.73 -18.52 13.99
CA ARG A 62 -0.48 -18.09 15.37
C ARG A 62 0.90 -17.47 15.58
N PHE A 63 1.86 -17.79 14.72
CA PHE A 63 3.25 -17.31 14.80
C PHE A 63 3.59 -16.32 13.69
N LEU A 64 2.99 -16.50 12.52
CA LEU A 64 3.14 -15.63 11.37
C LEU A 64 1.75 -15.39 10.75
N PRO A 65 0.94 -14.51 11.36
CA PRO A 65 -0.29 -14.06 10.73
C PRO A 65 0.04 -13.32 9.43
N ALA A 66 -0.96 -13.07 8.58
CA ALA A 66 -0.83 -12.27 7.36
C ALA A 66 -0.40 -10.84 7.72
N THR A 67 0.91 -10.65 7.82
CA THR A 67 1.51 -9.45 8.42
C THR A 67 1.87 -8.50 7.30
N PRO A 68 1.23 -7.32 7.23
CA PRO A 68 1.56 -6.35 6.21
C PRO A 68 2.91 -5.70 6.52
N VAL A 69 3.79 -5.69 5.52
CA VAL A 69 5.08 -5.00 5.53
C VAL A 69 4.97 -3.81 4.57
N ARG A 70 4.88 -2.61 5.14
CA ARG A 70 4.82 -1.36 4.39
C ARG A 70 6.23 -0.86 4.06
N MET A 71 6.44 -0.48 2.81
CA MET A 71 7.65 0.20 2.34
C MET A 71 7.27 1.50 1.64
N LEU A 72 7.98 2.58 1.93
CA LEU A 72 7.79 3.89 1.31
C LEU A 72 9.12 4.30 0.70
N LEU A 73 9.27 4.09 -0.61
CA LEU A 73 10.54 4.26 -1.30
C LEU A 73 10.62 5.66 -1.92
N ASP A 74 11.77 6.30 -1.75
CA ASP A 74 12.15 7.47 -2.55
C ASP A 74 12.73 7.07 -3.92
N LYS A 75 13.14 8.05 -4.72
CA LYS A 75 13.78 7.82 -6.03
C LYS A 75 15.11 7.05 -5.96
N ASN A 76 15.79 7.08 -4.82
CA ASN A 76 17.08 6.44 -4.60
C ASN A 76 16.93 5.03 -4.00
N GLY A 77 15.69 4.61 -3.70
CA GLY A 77 15.40 3.31 -3.08
C GLY A 77 15.49 3.29 -1.56
N ASN A 78 15.61 4.44 -0.90
CA ASN A 78 15.60 4.50 0.57
C ASN A 78 14.19 4.24 1.10
N ASN A 79 14.06 3.35 2.08
CA ASN A 79 12.78 3.07 2.73
C ASN A 79 12.51 4.05 3.89
N LEU A 80 11.50 4.90 3.71
CA LEU A 80 11.04 5.92 4.64
C LEU A 80 9.87 5.47 5.54
N ALA A 81 9.38 4.23 5.39
CA ALA A 81 8.17 3.77 6.07
C ALA A 81 8.28 3.77 7.60
N ALA A 82 9.49 3.59 8.14
CA ALA A 82 9.73 3.61 9.58
C ALA A 82 9.67 5.03 10.16
N GLN A 83 10.01 6.06 9.38
CA GLN A 83 9.97 7.46 9.81
C GLN A 83 8.63 8.13 9.50
N VAL A 84 7.89 7.62 8.52
CA VAL A 84 6.66 8.21 8.02
C VAL A 84 5.46 7.31 8.33
N GLU A 85 4.69 7.67 9.35
CA GLU A 85 3.47 6.98 9.75
C GLU A 85 2.38 7.05 8.66
N PHE A 86 1.54 6.01 8.55
CA PHE A 86 0.60 5.82 7.45
C PHE A 86 -0.53 6.84 7.46
N GLU A 87 -1.23 6.99 8.58
CA GLU A 87 -2.41 7.84 8.69
C GLU A 87 -2.07 9.33 8.54
N SER A 88 -0.96 9.77 9.11
CA SER A 88 -0.46 11.14 8.97
C SER A 88 -0.07 11.45 7.52
N PHE A 89 0.55 10.49 6.84
CA PHE A 89 0.93 10.62 5.43
C PHE A 89 -0.31 10.63 4.53
N ASN A 90 -1.22 9.66 4.69
CA ASN A 90 -2.43 9.51 3.89
C ASN A 90 -3.35 10.74 3.97
N ARG A 91 -3.46 11.38 5.15
CA ARG A 91 -4.25 12.61 5.32
C ARG A 91 -3.75 13.81 4.53
N GLN A 92 -2.47 13.83 4.15
CA GLN A 92 -1.89 14.92 3.34
C GLN A 92 -2.05 14.70 1.84
N LEU A 93 -2.48 13.51 1.44
CA LEU A 93 -2.66 13.13 0.05
C LEU A 93 -3.98 13.67 -0.49
N SER A 94 -3.96 14.15 -1.73
CA SER A 94 -5.17 14.53 -2.48
C SER A 94 -5.32 13.68 -3.72
N ALA A 95 -6.56 13.25 -3.99
CA ALA A 95 -6.89 12.43 -5.16
C ALA A 95 -6.61 13.16 -6.48
N VAL A 96 -6.32 12.38 -7.51
CA VAL A 96 -6.05 12.86 -8.88
C VAL A 96 -7.12 12.34 -9.83
N ASN A 97 -7.53 13.16 -10.80
CA ASN A 97 -8.37 12.69 -11.89
C ASN A 97 -7.65 11.59 -12.69
N ARG A 98 -8.36 10.51 -13.02
CA ARG A 98 -7.88 9.36 -13.79
C ARG A 98 -7.07 9.71 -15.04
N HIS A 99 -7.51 10.69 -15.83
CA HIS A 99 -6.81 11.08 -17.06
C HIS A 99 -5.43 11.68 -16.75
N THR A 100 -5.36 12.60 -15.77
CA THR A 100 -4.10 13.20 -15.33
C THR A 100 -3.21 12.17 -14.64
N GLY A 101 -3.78 11.34 -13.77
CA GLY A 101 -3.07 10.27 -13.07
C GLY A 101 -2.39 9.29 -14.03
N SER A 102 -3.10 8.86 -15.10
CA SER A 102 -2.54 7.92 -16.08
C SER A 102 -1.32 8.48 -16.80
N LYS A 103 -1.35 9.76 -17.18
CA LYS A 103 -0.19 10.44 -17.80
C LYS A 103 0.99 10.58 -16.84
N LEU A 104 0.72 10.88 -15.55
CA LEU A 104 1.76 10.99 -14.53
C LEU A 104 2.46 9.64 -14.28
N VAL A 105 1.71 8.54 -14.20
CA VAL A 105 2.29 7.19 -14.08
C VAL A 105 3.18 6.87 -15.27
N GLN A 106 2.70 7.13 -16.49
CA GLN A 106 3.47 6.83 -17.71
C GLN A 106 4.77 7.65 -17.80
N CYS A 107 4.72 8.93 -17.39
CA CYS A 107 5.90 9.79 -17.34
C CYS A 107 6.90 9.31 -16.27
N GLY A 108 6.43 9.01 -15.05
CA GLY A 108 7.27 8.53 -13.96
C GLY A 108 7.92 7.17 -14.26
N ALA A 109 7.19 6.25 -14.88
CA ALA A 109 7.70 4.94 -15.29
C ALA A 109 8.81 5.05 -16.36
N ALA A 110 8.66 5.97 -17.32
CA ALA A 110 9.67 6.21 -18.36
C ALA A 110 10.97 6.82 -17.82
N GLY A 111 10.91 7.59 -16.73
CA GLY A 111 12.10 8.09 -16.04
C GLY A 111 12.85 6.96 -15.32
N ARG A 112 12.12 6.09 -14.60
CA ARG A 112 12.71 5.02 -13.80
C ARG A 112 13.43 3.94 -14.63
N SER A 113 12.91 3.62 -15.82
CA SER A 113 13.53 2.64 -16.71
C SER A 113 14.83 3.13 -17.35
N ARG A 114 15.00 4.45 -17.49
CA ARG A 114 16.22 5.06 -18.05
C ARG A 114 17.34 5.13 -17.03
N ASP A 115 17.02 5.47 -15.78
CA ASP A 115 18.03 5.57 -14.72
C ASP A 115 18.60 4.19 -14.32
N SER A 116 17.82 3.12 -14.43
CA SER A 116 18.29 1.74 -14.19
C SER A 116 19.18 1.18 -15.30
N ALA A 117 19.21 1.79 -16.49
CA ALA A 117 20.03 1.34 -17.62
C ALA A 117 21.36 2.10 -17.74
N ALA A 118 21.61 3.06 -16.85
CA ALA A 118 22.80 3.91 -16.83
C ALA A 118 23.77 3.59 -15.67
N GLY A 119 23.57 2.47 -14.97
CA GLY A 119 24.41 1.98 -13.87
C GLY A 119 25.13 0.69 -14.21
#